data_AF-A0A7J7VHJ6-F1
#
_entry.id   AF-A0A7J7VHJ6-F1
#
_cell.length_a   1.000
_cell.length_b   1.000
_cell.length_c   1.000
_cell.angle_alpha   90.00
_cell.angle_beta   90.00
_cell.angle_gamma   90.00
#
_symmetry.space_group_name_H-M   'P 1'
#
loop_
_entity.id
_entity.type
_entity.pdbx_description
1 polymer ?
#
loop_
_entity_poly.entity_id
_entity_poly.type
_entity_poly.pdbx_seq_one_letter_code
_entity_poly.pdbx_strand_id
1 'polypeptide(L)'
;MLNVNILSVCKMTHLVLPGMVERSKGVILNISSASGMNPFPLLTIYSATKGFVDFFSQCIHEEYKSKGIFVQSVLPFFVATKMSKIRKPSLTVPTSEAYVKSAMKTVGLKTRTNGYPIHSLMGTIVCMLPSSLYLKLSMYRGKSIRARYLKKAKKN
;
A
#
# COMPACT_ATOMS: atom_id res chain seq x y z
N MET A 1 8.20 8.17 10.52
CA MET A 1 7.71 7.21 9.50
C MET A 1 8.11 5.77 9.82
N LEU A 2 9.39 5.46 10.05
CA LEU A 2 9.85 4.09 10.35
C LEU A 2 9.11 3.46 11.53
N ASN A 3 9.07 4.12 12.69
CA ASN A 3 8.35 3.61 13.87
C ASN A 3 6.86 3.34 13.61
N VAL A 4 6.22 4.18 12.78
CA VAL A 4 4.77 4.12 12.52
C VAL A 4 4.41 3.15 11.41
N ASN A 5 5.28 2.95 10.41
CA ASN A 5 4.97 2.12 9.25
C ASN A 5 5.63 0.73 9.31
N ILE A 6 6.81 0.63 9.92
CA ILE A 6 7.59 -0.62 10.00
C ILE A 6 7.41 -1.24 11.38
N LEU A 7 7.82 -0.52 12.42
CA LEU A 7 7.88 -1.09 13.77
C LEU A 7 6.48 -1.47 14.29
N SER A 8 5.48 -0.65 14.03
CA SER A 8 4.08 -0.94 14.38
C SER A 8 3.57 -2.23 13.74
N VAL A 9 3.80 -2.45 12.44
CA VAL A 9 3.35 -3.64 11.71
C VAL A 9 4.04 -4.88 12.26
N CYS A 10 5.35 -4.80 12.51
CA CYS A 10 6.11 -5.90 13.11
C CYS A 10 5.58 -6.25 14.51
N LYS A 11 5.43 -5.23 15.38
CA LYS A 11 4.95 -5.43 16.76
C LYS A 11 3.51 -5.96 16.80
N MET A 12 2.60 -5.39 16.02
CA MET A 12 1.21 -5.85 15.99
C MET A 12 1.10 -7.27 15.46
N THR A 13 1.86 -7.62 14.42
CA THR A 13 1.91 -8.99 13.89
C THR A 13 2.44 -9.94 14.96
N HIS A 14 3.55 -9.61 15.62
CA HIS A 14 4.14 -10.42 16.67
C HIS A 14 3.18 -10.64 17.85
N LEU A 15 2.38 -9.63 18.23
CA LEU A 15 1.43 -9.74 19.32
C LEU A 15 0.25 -10.67 19.01
N VAL A 16 -0.29 -10.62 17.79
CA VAL A 16 -1.52 -11.38 17.45
C VAL A 16 -1.25 -12.77 16.89
N LEU A 17 -0.09 -12.97 16.26
CA LEU A 17 0.22 -14.18 15.49
C LEU A 17 0.27 -15.47 16.34
N PRO A 18 0.86 -15.50 17.55
CA PRO A 18 0.86 -16.70 18.39
C PRO A 18 -0.55 -17.23 18.68
N GLY A 19 -1.45 -16.34 19.13
CA GLY A 19 -2.83 -16.73 19.39
C GLY A 19 -3.61 -17.13 18.14
N MET A 20 -3.31 -16.55 16.97
CA MET A 20 -3.89 -17.02 15.70
C MET A 20 -3.43 -18.44 15.35
N VAL A 21 -2.15 -18.75 15.58
CA VAL A 21 -1.56 -20.08 15.34
C VAL A 21 -2.18 -21.13 16.27
N GLU A 22 -2.34 -20.82 17.56
CA GLU A 22 -3.01 -21.72 18.53
C GLU A 22 -4.42 -22.09 18.07
N ARG A 23 -5.14 -21.14 17.48
CA ARG A 23 -6.50 -21.38 16.92
C ARG A 23 -6.49 -21.97 15.51
N SER A 24 -5.32 -22.13 14.90
CA SER A 24 -5.14 -22.52 13.49
C SER A 24 -6.00 -21.70 12.52
N LYS A 25 -6.26 -20.43 12.87
CA LYS A 25 -7.17 -19.55 12.12
C LYS A 25 -6.89 -18.08 12.42
N GLY A 26 -6.59 -17.32 11.36
CA GLY A 26 -6.40 -15.89 11.47
C GLY A 26 -6.26 -15.21 10.11
N VAL A 27 -6.57 -13.91 10.08
CA VAL A 27 -6.36 -13.07 8.90
C VAL A 27 -5.66 -11.78 9.33
N ILE A 28 -4.56 -11.44 8.66
CA ILE A 28 -3.84 -10.16 8.84
C ILE A 28 -3.86 -9.39 7.52
N LEU A 29 -4.38 -8.16 7.57
CA LEU A 29 -4.40 -7.26 6.41
C LEU A 29 -3.45 -6.10 6.67
N ASN A 30 -2.33 -6.08 5.96
CA ASN A 30 -1.32 -5.04 6.08
C ASN A 30 -1.47 -4.02 4.94
N ILE A 31 -1.60 -2.74 5.30
CA ILE A 31 -1.80 -1.66 4.33
C ILE A 31 -0.45 -1.09 3.89
N SER A 32 0.00 -1.51 2.71
CA SER A 32 1.14 -0.95 2.01
C SER A 32 0.70 0.27 1.15
N SER A 33 1.21 0.40 -0.08
CA SER A 33 0.90 1.45 -1.05
C SER A 33 1.40 1.03 -2.44
N ALA A 34 0.80 1.55 -3.49
CA ALA A 34 1.36 1.46 -4.85
C ALA A 34 2.80 2.02 -4.94
N SER A 35 3.16 2.97 -4.08
CA SER A 35 4.55 3.46 -3.97
C SER A 35 5.52 2.50 -3.29
N GLY A 36 5.04 1.38 -2.74
CA GLY A 36 5.85 0.25 -2.28
C GLY A 36 6.08 -0.80 -3.35
N MET A 37 5.36 -0.74 -4.49
CA MET A 37 5.54 -1.69 -5.60
C MET A 37 6.84 -1.44 -6.38
N ASN A 38 7.24 -0.17 -6.47
CA ASN A 38 8.44 0.28 -7.18
C ASN A 38 9.01 1.54 -6.48
N PRO A 39 10.31 1.84 -6.61
CA PRO A 39 10.92 2.99 -5.95
C PRO A 39 10.32 4.32 -6.41
N PHE A 40 9.84 5.15 -5.48
CA PHE A 40 9.23 6.45 -5.79
C PHE A 40 10.11 7.63 -5.30
N PRO A 41 10.89 8.28 -6.18
CA PRO A 41 11.74 9.42 -5.80
C PRO A 41 10.93 10.58 -5.20
N LEU A 42 11.54 11.32 -4.27
CA LEU A 42 10.89 12.42 -3.51
C LEU A 42 9.80 11.95 -2.53
N LEU A 43 9.57 10.64 -2.43
CA LEU A 43 8.85 9.96 -1.35
C LEU A 43 9.72 8.85 -0.71
N THR A 44 11.04 8.97 -0.78
CA THR A 44 12.03 7.91 -0.52
C THR A 44 11.75 7.09 0.74
N ILE A 45 11.68 7.74 1.92
CA ILE A 45 11.45 7.04 3.19
C ILE A 45 10.07 6.38 3.23
N TYR A 46 9.05 7.08 2.73
CA TYR A 46 7.69 6.53 2.70
C TYR A 46 7.62 5.29 1.78
N SER A 47 8.10 5.42 0.54
CA SER A 47 8.15 4.34 -0.46
C SER A 47 8.92 3.13 0.08
N ALA A 48 10.09 3.33 0.68
CA ALA A 48 10.87 2.27 1.32
C ALA A 48 10.09 1.56 2.45
N THR A 49 9.42 2.33 3.32
CA THR A 49 8.60 1.72 4.39
C THR A 49 7.44 0.89 3.84
N LYS A 50 6.84 1.30 2.72
CA LYS A 50 5.73 0.57 2.09
C LYS A 50 6.23 -0.67 1.33
N GLY A 51 7.41 -0.60 0.72
CA GLY A 51 8.11 -1.79 0.19
C GLY A 51 8.40 -2.81 1.29
N PHE A 52 8.90 -2.37 2.44
CA PHE A 52 9.08 -3.24 3.61
C PHE A 52 7.78 -3.95 3.99
N VAL A 53 6.69 -3.20 4.17
CA VAL A 53 5.39 -3.78 4.56
C VAL A 53 4.89 -4.80 3.52
N ASP A 54 5.12 -4.54 2.23
CA ASP A 54 4.72 -5.46 1.15
C ASP A 54 5.48 -6.79 1.22
N PHE A 55 6.80 -6.74 1.33
CA PHE A 55 7.62 -7.95 1.43
C PHE A 55 7.41 -8.68 2.75
N PHE A 56 7.37 -7.97 3.87
CA PHE A 56 7.08 -8.53 5.19
C PHE A 56 5.78 -9.35 5.18
N SER A 57 4.72 -8.80 4.57
CA SER A 57 3.42 -9.48 4.50
C SER A 57 3.44 -10.73 3.63
N GLN A 58 4.19 -10.72 2.52
CA GLN A 58 4.34 -11.88 1.64
C GLN A 58 5.12 -12.99 2.34
N CYS A 59 6.24 -12.67 2.98
CA CYS A 59 7.05 -13.65 3.72
C CYS A 59 6.24 -14.30 4.85
N ILE A 60 5.60 -13.51 5.72
CA ILE A 60 4.81 -14.05 6.84
C ILE A 60 3.62 -14.87 6.33
N HIS A 61 2.99 -14.51 5.20
CA HIS A 61 1.97 -15.36 4.61
C HIS A 61 2.52 -16.75 4.28
N GLU A 62 3.64 -16.81 3.55
CA GLU A 62 4.24 -18.08 3.13
C GLU A 62 4.70 -18.93 4.33
N GLU A 63 5.25 -18.30 5.36
CA GLU A 63 5.70 -18.97 6.59
C GLU A 63 4.55 -19.56 7.44
N TYR A 64 3.36 -18.93 7.42
CA TYR A 64 2.25 -19.29 8.31
C TYR A 64 0.99 -19.78 7.60
N LYS A 65 0.94 -19.84 6.26
CA LYS A 65 -0.24 -20.34 5.53
C LYS A 65 -0.60 -21.78 5.87
N SER A 66 0.39 -22.64 6.11
CA SER A 66 0.19 -24.03 6.54
C SER A 66 -0.39 -24.14 7.95
N LYS A 67 -0.31 -23.07 8.75
CA LYS A 67 -0.88 -22.96 10.10
C LYS A 67 -2.26 -22.30 10.09
N GLY A 68 -2.90 -22.18 8.93
CA GLY A 68 -4.23 -21.58 8.78
C GLY A 68 -4.27 -20.05 8.88
N ILE A 69 -3.11 -19.39 8.72
CA ILE A 69 -3.02 -17.92 8.79
C ILE A 69 -2.93 -17.33 7.38
N PHE A 70 -3.92 -16.52 7.02
CA PHE A 70 -3.90 -15.77 5.78
C PHE A 70 -3.38 -14.36 6.02
N VAL A 71 -2.35 -13.95 5.28
CA VAL A 71 -1.81 -12.59 5.37
C VAL A 71 -1.89 -11.95 3.99
N GLN A 72 -2.44 -10.74 3.93
CA GLN A 72 -2.62 -9.99 2.70
C GLN A 72 -1.90 -8.65 2.76
N SER A 73 -1.11 -8.37 1.73
CA SER A 73 -0.59 -7.04 1.42
C SER A 73 -1.55 -6.28 0.53
N VAL A 74 -2.02 -5.12 0.99
CA VAL A 74 -2.92 -4.24 0.24
C VAL A 74 -2.16 -2.98 -0.21
N LEU A 75 -2.07 -2.74 -1.51
CA LEU A 75 -1.27 -1.69 -2.15
C LEU A 75 -2.14 -0.64 -2.87
N PRO A 76 -2.86 0.21 -2.12
CA PRO A 76 -3.72 1.23 -2.72
C PRO A 76 -2.93 2.24 -3.55
N PHE A 77 -3.53 2.69 -4.65
CA PHE A 77 -3.23 4.02 -5.22
C PHE A 77 -3.99 5.09 -4.43
N PHE A 78 -4.19 6.28 -4.99
CA PHE A 78 -4.92 7.33 -4.28
C PHE A 78 -6.36 6.92 -3.98
N VAL A 79 -6.77 7.15 -2.74
CA VAL A 79 -8.15 7.04 -2.25
C VAL A 79 -8.55 8.41 -1.70
N ALA A 80 -9.77 8.85 -1.95
CA ALA A 80 -10.27 10.14 -1.48
C ALA A 80 -10.46 10.06 0.05
N THR A 81 -9.52 10.64 0.79
CA THR A 81 -9.51 10.68 2.26
C THR A 81 -9.09 12.07 2.72
N LYS A 82 -9.33 12.39 4.00
CA LYS A 82 -8.83 13.64 4.61
C LYS A 82 -7.31 13.78 4.46
N MET A 83 -6.57 12.67 4.54
CA MET A 83 -5.11 12.65 4.41
C MET A 83 -4.65 12.96 2.97
N SER A 84 -5.31 12.42 1.95
CA SER A 84 -4.91 12.66 0.55
C SER A 84 -5.23 14.08 0.08
N LYS A 85 -6.11 14.81 0.78
CA LYS A 85 -6.57 16.16 0.43
C LYS A 85 -7.25 16.24 -0.95
N ILE A 86 -7.65 15.08 -1.50
CA ILE A 86 -8.42 14.98 -2.74
C ILE A 86 -9.91 15.01 -2.38
N ARG A 87 -10.60 16.08 -2.78
CA ARG A 87 -12.02 16.29 -2.43
C ARG A 87 -13.00 15.63 -3.39
N LYS A 88 -12.66 15.59 -4.68
CA LYS A 88 -13.53 15.04 -5.72
C LYS A 88 -13.07 13.61 -6.04
N PRO A 89 -13.87 12.57 -5.72
CA PRO A 89 -13.56 11.22 -6.15
C PRO A 89 -13.61 11.12 -7.69
N SER A 90 -12.91 10.14 -8.23
CA SER A 90 -12.90 9.81 -9.65
C SER A 90 -12.70 8.31 -9.84
N LEU A 91 -12.75 7.83 -11.09
CA LEU A 91 -12.54 6.41 -11.39
C LEU A 91 -11.20 5.86 -10.88
N THR A 92 -10.15 6.68 -10.88
CA THR A 92 -8.81 6.29 -10.37
C THR A 92 -8.59 6.64 -8.91
N VAL A 93 -9.52 7.41 -8.31
CA VAL A 93 -9.49 7.85 -6.91
C VAL A 93 -10.86 7.61 -6.28
N PRO A 94 -11.18 6.37 -5.91
CA PRO A 94 -12.48 6.03 -5.32
C PRO A 94 -12.63 6.68 -3.93
N THR A 95 -13.86 6.72 -3.42
CA THR A 95 -14.11 7.04 -2.01
C THR A 95 -13.54 5.93 -1.10
N SER A 96 -13.34 6.24 0.18
CA SER A 96 -12.93 5.25 1.19
C SER A 96 -13.89 4.06 1.24
N GLU A 97 -15.19 4.32 1.21
CA GLU A 97 -16.23 3.29 1.34
C GLU A 97 -16.24 2.37 0.13
N ALA A 98 -16.17 2.94 -1.08
CA ALA A 98 -16.10 2.18 -2.31
C ALA A 98 -14.81 1.34 -2.39
N TYR A 99 -13.68 1.92 -1.96
CA TYR A 99 -12.41 1.22 -1.90
C TYR A 99 -12.46 0.04 -0.93
N VAL A 100 -12.93 0.24 0.31
CA VAL A 100 -13.03 -0.82 1.32
C VAL A 100 -13.99 -1.92 0.86
N LYS A 101 -15.17 -1.56 0.34
CA LYS A 101 -16.13 -2.55 -0.20
C LYS A 101 -15.51 -3.42 -1.28
N SER A 102 -14.65 -2.84 -2.12
CA SER A 102 -13.92 -3.58 -3.14
C SER A 102 -12.79 -4.43 -2.55
N ALA A 103 -11.97 -3.86 -1.66
CA ALA A 103 -10.81 -4.52 -1.08
C ALA A 103 -11.20 -5.74 -0.25
N MET A 104 -12.29 -5.64 0.52
CA MET A 104 -12.82 -6.74 1.33
C MET A 104 -13.19 -7.98 0.50
N LYS A 105 -13.61 -7.80 -0.77
CA LYS A 105 -13.90 -8.92 -1.67
C LYS A 105 -12.65 -9.72 -2.07
N THR A 106 -11.45 -9.21 -1.82
CA THR A 106 -10.20 -9.87 -2.16
C THR A 106 -9.59 -10.66 -1.02
N VAL A 107 -10.09 -10.48 0.21
CA VAL A 107 -9.60 -11.16 1.42
C VAL A 107 -9.81 -12.66 1.28
N GLY A 108 -8.78 -13.45 1.57
CA GLY A 108 -8.76 -14.90 1.39
C GLY A 108 -8.54 -15.38 -0.05
N LEU A 109 -8.61 -14.49 -1.05
CA LEU A 109 -8.45 -14.86 -2.46
C LEU A 109 -7.09 -14.47 -3.05
N LYS A 110 -6.53 -13.34 -2.62
CA LYS A 110 -5.25 -12.83 -3.12
C LYS A 110 -4.35 -12.43 -1.97
N THR A 111 -3.11 -12.89 -1.95
CA THR A 111 -2.13 -12.52 -0.92
C THR A 111 -1.56 -11.12 -1.14
N ARG A 112 -1.61 -10.63 -2.39
CA ARG A 112 -1.17 -9.30 -2.80
C ARG A 112 -2.20 -8.66 -3.73
N THR A 113 -2.65 -7.45 -3.41
CA THR A 113 -3.76 -6.80 -4.13
C THR A 113 -3.67 -5.28 -4.08
N ASN A 114 -4.15 -4.59 -5.13
CA ASN A 114 -4.34 -3.14 -5.09
C ASN A 114 -5.72 -2.73 -4.53
N GLY A 115 -6.56 -3.68 -4.11
CA GLY A 115 -7.84 -3.46 -3.42
C GLY A 115 -8.99 -2.96 -4.30
N TYR A 116 -8.71 -2.37 -5.47
CA TYR A 116 -9.71 -1.81 -6.38
C TYR A 116 -9.41 -2.18 -7.84
N PRO A 117 -10.40 -2.59 -8.67
CA PRO A 117 -10.14 -3.09 -10.03
C PRO A 117 -9.33 -2.12 -10.90
N ILE A 118 -9.68 -0.83 -10.87
CA ILE A 118 -8.95 0.20 -11.62
C ILE A 118 -7.53 0.36 -11.09
N HIS A 119 -7.34 0.25 -9.77
CA HIS A 119 -6.01 0.28 -9.15
C HIS A 119 -5.19 -0.95 -9.55
N SER A 120 -5.80 -2.12 -9.69
CA SER A 120 -5.13 -3.33 -10.19
C SER A 120 -4.67 -3.15 -11.63
N LEU A 121 -5.51 -2.58 -12.51
CA LEU A 121 -5.12 -2.25 -13.89
C LEU A 121 -3.94 -1.27 -13.92
N MET A 122 -4.00 -0.20 -13.12
CA MET A 122 -2.91 0.77 -12.98
C MET A 122 -1.63 0.11 -12.47
N GLY A 123 -1.74 -0.79 -11.49
CA GLY A 123 -0.63 -1.56 -10.94
C GLY A 123 0.05 -2.42 -11.99
N THR A 124 -0.72 -3.14 -12.80
CA THR A 124 -0.22 -3.95 -13.91
C THR A 124 0.54 -3.08 -14.92
N ILE A 125 -0.04 -1.96 -15.36
CA ILE A 125 0.62 -1.03 -16.29
C ILE A 125 1.93 -0.53 -15.71
N VAL A 126 1.94 -0.13 -14.43
CA VAL A 126 3.15 0.35 -13.75
C VAL A 126 4.25 -0.72 -13.70
N CYS A 127 3.89 -1.97 -13.42
CA CYS A 127 4.86 -3.09 -13.38
C CYS A 127 5.37 -3.49 -14.76
N MET A 128 4.65 -3.18 -15.84
CA MET A 128 5.10 -3.43 -17.22
C MET A 128 6.09 -2.38 -17.73
N LEU A 129 6.22 -1.22 -17.06
CA LEU A 129 7.15 -0.18 -17.49
C LEU A 129 8.60 -0.55 -17.15
N PRO A 130 9.56 -0.33 -18.07
CA PRO A 130 10.98 -0.42 -17.74
C PRO A 130 11.35 0.50 -16.58
N SER A 131 12.22 0.04 -15.68
CA SER A 131 12.56 0.75 -14.44
C SER A 131 13.08 2.17 -14.68
N SER A 132 13.89 2.38 -15.73
CA SER A 132 14.40 3.70 -16.11
C SER A 132 13.28 4.68 -16.47
N LEU A 133 12.30 4.22 -17.26
CA LEU A 133 11.13 5.01 -17.65
C LEU A 133 10.24 5.32 -16.44
N TYR A 134 9.96 4.32 -15.60
CA TYR A 134 9.20 4.51 -14.37
C TYR A 134 9.85 5.53 -13.43
N LEU A 135 11.17 5.43 -13.22
CA LEU A 135 11.91 6.37 -12.37
C LEU A 135 11.88 7.80 -12.92
N LYS A 136 11.99 7.96 -14.25
CA LYS A 136 11.90 9.28 -14.90
C LYS A 136 10.51 9.90 -14.72
N LEU A 137 9.45 9.11 -14.96
CA LEU A 137 8.06 9.56 -14.80
C LEU A 137 7.72 9.86 -13.33
N SER A 138 8.12 9.01 -12.39
CA SER A 138 7.88 9.20 -10.96
C SER A 138 8.65 10.40 -10.42
N MET A 139 9.90 10.63 -10.83
CA MET A 139 10.66 11.84 -10.51
C MET A 139 9.94 13.10 -11.00
N TYR A 140 9.48 13.12 -12.26
CA TYR A 140 8.72 14.25 -12.80
C TYR A 140 7.46 14.54 -11.98
N ARG A 141 6.67 13.49 -11.67
CA ARG A 141 5.47 13.62 -10.82
C ARG A 141 5.81 14.11 -9.42
N GLY A 142 6.86 13.58 -8.79
CA GLY A 142 7.33 14.00 -7.47
C GLY A 142 7.72 15.47 -7.43
N LYS A 143 8.46 15.96 -8.45
CA LYS A 143 8.82 17.37 -8.58
C LYS A 143 7.57 18.25 -8.69
N SER A 144 6.59 17.84 -9.50
CA SER A 144 5.31 18.57 -9.64
C SER A 144 4.53 18.65 -8.32
N ILE A 145 4.42 17.55 -7.57
CA ILE A 145 3.75 17.53 -6.25
C ILE A 145 4.49 18.44 -5.26
N ARG A 146 5.82 18.33 -5.18
CA ARG A 146 6.65 19.13 -4.28
C ARG A 146 6.54 20.62 -4.62
N ALA A 147 6.58 20.99 -5.90
CA ALA A 147 6.44 22.37 -6.34
C ALA A 147 5.07 22.97 -5.92
N ARG A 148 3.97 22.22 -6.10
CA ARG A 148 2.64 22.63 -5.62
C ARG A 148 2.60 22.81 -4.10
N TYR A 149 3.20 21.90 -3.35
CA TYR A 149 3.29 22.00 -1.90
C TYR A 149 4.06 23.25 -1.46
N LEU A 150 5.26 23.48 -2.00
CA LEU A 150 6.09 24.64 -1.68
C LEU A 150 5.41 25.96 -2.06
N LYS A 151 4.73 26.02 -3.21
CA LYS A 151 3.94 27.20 -3.61
C LYS A 151 2.81 27.51 -2.62
N LYS A 152 2.19 26.48 -2.04
CA LYS A 152 1.15 26.65 -1.02
C LYS A 152 1.74 27.04 0.34
N ALA A 153 2.88 26.46 0.72
CA ALA A 153 3.56 26.76 1.97
C ALA A 153 4.09 28.20 2.03
N LYS A 154 4.50 28.79 0.91
CA LYS A 154 4.92 30.21 0.84
C LYS A 154 3.77 31.22 0.90
N LYS A 155 2.53 30.78 0.71
CA LYS A 155 1.32 31.65 0.73
C LYS A 155 0.68 31.73 2.11
N ASN A 156 1.14 30.92 3.05
CA ASN A 156 0.71 30.84 4.43
C ASN A 156 1.85 31.33 5.32
#